data_AF-A0A2T2USC2-F1
#
_entry.id   AF-A0A2T2USC2-F1
#
_cell.length_a   1.000
_cell.length_b   1.000
_cell.length_c   1.000
_cell.angle_alpha   90.00
_cell.angle_beta   90.00
_cell.angle_gamma   90.00
#
_symmetry.space_group_name_H-M   'P 1'
#
loop_
_entity.id
_entity.type
_entity.pdbx_description
1 polymer ?
#
loop_
_entity_poly.entity_id
_entity_poly.type
_entity_poly.pdbx_seq_one_letter_code
_entity_poly.pdbx_strand_id
1 'polypeptide(L)'
;MPLPRPDSAASLRWWLLGGAVLLLLVWIMFFDSHSLLRRYQWHQEHDRLTQENEQLRRDIQQLRKKLDRPLSDSLVERIAREEYGMKRPNETVYRLKESR
;
A
#
# COMPACT_ATOMS: atom_id res chain seq x y z
N MET A 1 -73.01 2.70 -20.26
CA MET A 1 -72.02 3.57 -19.59
C MET A 1 -70.64 3.25 -20.15
N PRO A 2 -69.98 4.14 -20.91
CA PRO A 2 -68.67 3.83 -21.48
C PRO A 2 -67.56 4.05 -20.44
N LEU A 3 -66.61 3.12 -20.40
CA LEU A 3 -65.43 3.21 -19.51
C LEU A 3 -64.43 4.24 -20.07
N PRO A 4 -63.82 5.07 -19.20
CA PRO A 4 -62.83 6.05 -19.62
C PRO A 4 -61.57 5.35 -20.15
N ARG A 5 -61.11 5.76 -21.34
CA ARG A 5 -59.85 5.29 -21.92
C ARG A 5 -58.71 6.19 -21.41
N PRO A 6 -57.62 5.62 -20.88
CA PRO A 6 -56.46 6.41 -20.48
C PRO A 6 -55.65 6.84 -21.72
N ASP A 7 -55.28 8.12 -21.78
CA ASP A 7 -54.40 8.68 -22.81
C ASP A 7 -52.99 8.08 -22.67
N SER A 8 -52.67 7.13 -23.55
CA SER A 8 -51.55 6.20 -23.43
C SER A 8 -50.17 6.82 -23.68
N ALA A 9 -50.09 7.97 -24.34
CA ALA A 9 -48.81 8.59 -24.68
C ALA A 9 -48.17 9.37 -23.52
N ALA A 10 -48.96 10.05 -22.69
CA ALA A 10 -48.44 10.83 -21.57
C ALA A 10 -48.00 9.92 -20.43
N SER A 11 -48.81 8.92 -20.10
CA SER A 11 -48.51 7.93 -19.04
C SER A 11 -47.25 7.13 -19.36
N LEU A 12 -47.06 6.67 -20.60
CA LEU A 12 -45.86 5.94 -21.03
C LEU A 12 -44.58 6.76 -20.87
N ARG A 13 -44.62 8.07 -21.16
CA ARG A 13 -43.48 8.99 -20.98
C ARG A 13 -43.09 9.15 -19.52
N TRP A 14 -44.05 9.21 -18.61
CA TRP A 14 -43.78 9.27 -17.16
C TRP A 14 -43.20 7.96 -16.62
N TRP A 15 -43.65 6.80 -17.11
CA TRP A 15 -43.06 5.50 -16.76
C TRP A 15 -41.62 5.37 -17.27
N LEU A 16 -41.33 5.82 -18.50
CA LEU A 16 -39.99 5.83 -19.06
C LEU A 16 -39.04 6.78 -18.31
N LEU A 17 -39.52 7.99 -17.96
CA LEU A 17 -38.77 8.94 -17.15
C LEU A 17 -38.50 8.39 -15.74
N GLY A 18 -39.51 7.80 -15.10
CA GLY A 18 -39.37 7.19 -13.77
C GLY A 18 -38.37 6.03 -13.78
N GLY A 19 -38.45 5.15 -14.79
CA GLY A 19 -37.50 4.05 -14.97
C GLY A 19 -36.07 4.54 -15.24
N ALA A 20 -35.90 5.55 -16.08
CA ALA A 20 -34.60 6.15 -16.37
C ALA A 20 -33.98 6.81 -15.14
N VAL A 21 -34.77 7.52 -14.32
CA VAL A 21 -34.30 8.12 -13.06
C VAL A 21 -33.92 7.04 -12.05
N LEU A 22 -34.71 5.97 -11.91
CA LEU A 22 -34.40 4.86 -11.02
C LEU A 22 -33.08 4.17 -11.45
N LEU A 23 -32.90 3.93 -12.75
CA LEU A 23 -31.69 3.33 -13.29
C LEU A 23 -30.46 4.24 -13.10
N LEU A 24 -30.62 5.56 -13.28
CA LEU A 24 -29.58 6.54 -12.99
C LEU A 24 -29.20 6.54 -11.50
N LEU A 25 -30.19 6.48 -10.60
CA LEU A 25 -29.95 6.43 -9.16
C LEU A 25 -29.20 5.15 -8.74
N VAL A 26 -29.60 3.99 -9.29
CA VAL A 26 -28.88 2.73 -9.08
C VAL A 26 -27.47 2.80 -9.67
N TRP A 27 -27.30 3.41 -10.85
CA TRP A 27 -26.00 3.59 -11.47
C TRP A 27 -25.08 4.47 -10.62
N ILE A 28 -25.56 5.62 -10.14
CA ILE A 28 -24.78 6.50 -9.26
C ILE A 28 -24.48 5.78 -7.93
N MET A 29 -25.42 5.02 -7.37
CA MET A 29 -25.20 4.33 -6.11
C MET A 29 -24.17 3.18 -6.20
N PHE A 30 -24.14 2.45 -7.33
CA PHE A 30 -23.27 1.27 -7.50
C PHE A 30 -21.98 1.54 -8.29
N PHE A 31 -22.03 2.37 -9.33
CA PHE A 31 -20.91 2.62 -10.25
C PHE A 31 -20.20 3.97 -10.01
N ASP A 32 -20.83 4.94 -9.34
CA ASP A 32 -20.13 6.19 -9.02
C ASP A 32 -18.97 5.95 -8.05
N SER A 33 -18.04 6.89 -8.09
CA SER A 33 -16.79 7.05 -7.34
C SER A 33 -16.85 6.74 -5.83
N HIS A 34 -18.06 6.61 -5.27
CA HIS A 34 -18.36 6.27 -3.88
C HIS A 34 -18.47 4.76 -3.59
N SER A 35 -18.09 3.88 -4.50
CA SER A 35 -18.07 2.43 -4.25
C SER A 35 -17.44 2.10 -2.88
N LEU A 36 -18.21 1.43 -2.01
CA LEU A 36 -17.75 1.00 -0.68
C LEU A 36 -16.45 0.19 -0.72
N LEU A 37 -16.22 -0.51 -1.83
CA LEU A 37 -14.99 -1.25 -2.10
C LEU A 37 -13.73 -0.34 -2.10
N ARG A 38 -13.79 0.82 -2.77
CA ARG A 38 -12.66 1.78 -2.79
C ARG A 38 -12.36 2.32 -1.38
N ARG A 39 -13.41 2.64 -0.61
CA ARG A 39 -13.25 3.06 0.79
C ARG A 39 -12.59 1.97 1.64
N TYR A 40 -13.03 0.72 1.46
CA TYR A 40 -12.42 -0.42 2.16
C TYR A 40 -10.95 -0.61 1.78
N GLN A 41 -10.62 -0.54 0.48
CA GLN A 41 -9.24 -0.62 0.01
C GLN A 41 -8.36 0.51 0.58
N TRP A 42 -8.88 1.75 0.63
CA TRP A 42 -8.14 2.86 1.23
C TRP A 42 -7.91 2.68 2.73
N HIS A 43 -8.89 2.16 3.47
CA HIS A 43 -8.69 1.86 4.88
C HIS A 43 -7.64 0.76 5.08
N GLN A 44 -7.67 -0.32 4.29
CA GLN A 44 -6.65 -1.36 4.36
C GLN A 44 -5.26 -0.83 4.03
N GLU A 45 -5.13 -0.01 3.00
CA GLU A 45 -3.84 0.56 2.61
C GLU A 45 -3.31 1.53 3.67
N HIS A 46 -4.20 2.35 4.24
CA HIS A 46 -3.86 3.25 5.34
C HIS A 46 -3.35 2.47 6.57
N ASP A 47 -4.06 1.41 6.97
CA ASP A 47 -3.66 0.59 8.12
C ASP A 47 -2.34 -0.13 7.86
N ARG A 48 -2.13 -0.65 6.65
CA ARG A 48 -0.87 -1.27 6.23
C ARG A 48 0.29 -0.28 6.32
N LEU A 49 0.15 0.90 5.72
CA LEU A 49 1.19 1.93 5.73
C LEU A 49 1.49 2.41 7.16
N THR A 50 0.47 2.50 8.01
CA THR A 50 0.63 2.87 9.42
C THR A 50 1.46 1.84 10.18
N GLN A 51 1.14 0.55 10.02
CA GLN A 51 1.89 -0.55 10.64
C GLN A 51 3.34 -0.59 10.14
N GLU A 52 3.56 -0.42 8.84
CA GLU A 52 4.89 -0.38 8.25
C GLU A 52 5.70 0.80 8.80
N ASN A 53 5.08 1.98 8.92
CA ASN A 53 5.72 3.16 9.50
C ASN A 53 6.12 2.93 10.96
N GLU A 54 5.24 2.34 11.76
CA GLU A 54 5.54 2.00 13.16
C GLU A 54 6.68 1.00 13.30
N GLN A 55 6.74 0.00 12.41
CA GLN A 55 7.83 -0.97 12.40
C GLN A 55 9.17 -0.30 12.05
N LEU A 56 9.21 0.52 10.99
CA LEU A 56 10.41 1.26 10.60
C LEU A 56 10.89 2.21 11.70
N ARG A 57 9.96 2.88 12.40
CA ARG A 57 10.31 3.74 13.55
C ARG A 57 10.95 2.92 14.68
N ARG A 58 10.43 1.73 14.98
CA ARG A 58 11.01 0.82 15.97
C ARG A 58 12.41 0.38 15.57
N ASP A 59 12.61 0.04 14.31
CA ASP A 59 13.92 -0.38 13.79
C ASP A 59 14.94 0.76 13.87
N ILE A 60 14.57 1.98 13.47
CA ILE A 60 15.42 3.17 13.61
C ILE A 60 15.81 3.39 15.07
N GLN A 61 14.88 3.26 16.02
CA GLN A 61 15.18 3.41 17.45
C GLN A 61 16.14 2.33 17.94
N GLN A 62 15.97 1.07 17.51
CA GLN A 62 16.88 -0.01 17.86
C GLN A 62 18.28 0.20 17.27
N LEU A 63 18.37 0.62 16.01
CA LEU A 63 19.65 0.92 15.37
C LEU A 63 20.36 2.08 16.06
N ARG A 64 19.63 3.15 16.41
CA ARG A 64 20.19 4.27 17.20
C ARG A 64 20.74 3.80 18.54
N LYS A 65 20.00 2.96 19.29
CA LYS A 65 20.50 2.39 20.55
C LYS A 65 21.76 1.53 20.38
N LYS A 66 21.92 0.86 19.22
CA LYS A 66 23.14 0.11 18.90
C LYS A 66 24.32 1.05 18.60
N LEU A 67 24.06 2.19 17.97
CA LEU A 67 25.06 3.23 17.69
C LEU A 67 25.43 4.07 18.92
N ASP A 68 24.50 4.27 19.86
CA ASP A 68 24.75 4.99 21.12
C ASP A 68 25.73 4.24 22.04
N ARG A 69 25.93 2.93 21.80
CA ARG A 69 27.06 2.19 22.37
C ARG A 69 28.28 2.49 21.49
N PRO A 70 29.41 2.93 22.05
CA PRO A 70 30.61 3.15 21.26
C PRO A 70 30.93 1.85 20.51
N LEU A 71 30.89 1.93 19.18
CA LEU A 71 31.30 0.84 18.31
C LEU A 71 32.77 0.55 18.64
N SER A 72 33.04 -0.61 19.22
CA SER A 72 34.42 -1.02 19.48
C SER A 72 35.16 -1.17 18.16
N ASP A 73 36.42 -0.73 18.10
CA ASP A 73 37.27 -0.88 16.91
C ASP A 73 37.26 -2.31 16.33
N SER A 74 37.19 -3.34 17.18
CA SER A 74 37.09 -4.74 16.76
C SER A 74 35.81 -5.06 16.01
N LEU A 75 34.67 -4.47 16.39
CA LEU A 75 33.39 -4.64 15.73
C LEU A 75 33.37 -3.93 14.38
N VAL A 76 33.93 -2.71 14.33
CA VAL A 76 34.08 -1.94 13.08
C VAL A 76 35.00 -2.68 12.11
N GLU A 77 36.14 -3.17 12.58
CA GLU A 77 37.07 -3.95 11.77
C GLU A 77 36.44 -5.25 11.26
N ARG A 78 35.66 -5.95 12.10
CA ARG A 78 34.97 -7.17 11.68
C ARG A 78 33.95 -6.90 10.58
N ILE A 79 33.11 -5.87 10.72
CA ILE A 79 32.15 -5.46 9.69
C ILE A 79 32.88 -5.06 8.40
N ALA A 80 33.95 -4.27 8.51
CA ALA A 80 34.72 -3.83 7.35
C ALA A 80 35.32 -5.01 6.57
N ARG A 81 35.80 -6.05 7.27
CA ARG A 81 36.40 -7.25 6.66
C ARG A 81 35.36 -8.24 6.13
N GLU A 82 34.32 -8.54 6.90
CA GLU A 82 33.32 -9.58 6.56
C GLU A 82 32.30 -9.08 5.53
N GLU A 83 31.71 -7.90 5.76
CA GLU A 83 30.62 -7.39 4.92
C GLU A 83 31.14 -6.66 3.67
N TYR A 84 32.26 -5.95 3.81
CA TYR A 84 32.77 -5.07 2.75
C TYR A 84 34.12 -5.50 2.16
N GLY A 85 34.75 -6.56 2.68
CA GLY A 85 36.04 -7.05 2.19
C GLY A 85 37.17 -6.01 2.26
N MET A 86 37.04 -4.99 3.11
CA MET A 86 38.02 -3.92 3.23
C MET A 86 39.30 -4.43 3.91
N LYS A 87 40.44 -3.94 3.43
CA LYS A 87 41.78 -4.21 3.97
C LYS A 87 42.43 -2.92 4.44
N ARG A 88 43.36 -3.00 5.38
CA ARG A 88 44.16 -1.80 5.73
C ARG A 88 45.08 -1.42 4.56
N PRO A 89 45.45 -0.13 4.39
CA PRO A 89 46.28 0.33 3.27
C PRO A 89 47.61 -0.42 3.11
N ASN A 90 48.19 -0.89 4.23
CA ASN A 90 49.47 -1.60 4.28
C ASN A 90 49.32 -3.12 4.52
N GLU A 91 48.16 -3.69 4.23
CA GLU A 91 47.89 -5.11 4.47
C GLU A 91 47.98 -5.93 3.18
N THR A 92 48.76 -7.02 3.24
CA THR A 92 48.92 -7.98 2.15
C THR A 92 47.88 -9.10 2.31
N VAL A 93 46.96 -9.21 1.35
CA VAL A 93 45.91 -10.24 1.35
C VAL A 93 46.38 -11.44 0.53
N TYR A 94 46.54 -12.59 1.18
CA TYR A 94 46.90 -13.85 0.52
C TYR A 94 45.62 -14.59 0.11
N ARG A 95 45.42 -14.79 -1.19
CA ARG A 95 44.39 -15.70 -1.70
C ARG A 95 44.96 -17.11 -1.75
N LEU A 96 44.55 -17.95 -0.81
CA LEU A 96 44.84 -19.38 -0.86
C LEU A 96 44.00 -19.99 -1.99
N LYS A 97 44.66 -20.56 -3.00
CA LYS A 97 44.01 -21.44 -3.97
C LYS A 97 44.02 -22.85 -3.39
N GLU A 98 42.86 -23.49 -3.34
CA GLU A 98 42.75 -24.93 -3.06
C GLU A 98 43.60 -25.67 -4.11
N SER A 99 44.67 -26.31 -3.66
CA SER A 99 45.50 -27.17 -4.50
C SER A 99 44.75 -28.48 -4.69
N ARG A 100 44.13 -28.65 -5.86
CA ARG A 100 43.51 -29.92 -6.25
C ARG A 100 44.54 -30.89 -6.82
#